data_AF-A0A2P5FZQ1-F1
#
_entry.id   AF-A0A2P5FZQ1-F1
#
_cell.length_a   1.000
_cell.length_b   1.000
_cell.length_c   1.000
_cell.angle_alpha   90.00
_cell.angle_beta   90.00
_cell.angle_gamma   90.00
#
_symmetry.space_group_name_H-M   'P 1'
#
loop_
_entity.id
_entity.type
_entity.pdbx_description
1 polymer ?
#
loop_
_entity_poly.entity_id
_entity_poly.type
_entity_poly.pdbx_seq_one_letter_code
_entity_poly.pdbx_strand_id
1 'polypeptide(L)'
;MALANRDKPEDGSPPPGAKPKDWTLLMLRIASFLATASATIVMALNKETKTLVVATIGSNPVTATLTAKFQYDPAFVFFVVANGIASLHNLLMIVVDLFRHKFNDRGICFVMIPIFDMLIMALAAAGDGAATFIAELGKNGNSHARWNKICDKFGPYCDRGGGALIASFIGLGLLLVITGLSIIKLQTKPKPSNDVSVP
;
A
#
# COMPACT_ATOMS: atom_id res chain seq x y z
N MET A 1 -48.04 8.65 41.25
CA MET A 1 -48.52 7.75 40.18
C MET A 1 -48.01 8.34 38.87
N ALA A 2 -46.93 7.80 38.27
CA ALA A 2 -46.97 6.84 37.14
C ALA A 2 -47.63 7.45 35.87
N LEU A 3 -47.13 7.39 34.62
CA LEU A 3 -46.02 6.72 33.92
C LEU A 3 -45.93 7.31 32.49
N ALA A 4 -44.72 7.28 31.90
CA ALA A 4 -44.37 6.98 30.50
C ALA A 4 -45.08 7.66 29.30
N ASN A 5 -44.29 8.18 28.35
CA ASN A 5 -44.10 7.48 27.07
C ASN A 5 -42.82 7.94 26.36
N ARG A 6 -42.07 6.93 25.91
CA ARG A 6 -40.70 6.99 25.38
C ARG A 6 -40.83 6.67 23.89
N ASP A 7 -40.46 7.61 23.02
CA ASP A 7 -40.49 7.38 21.58
C ASP A 7 -39.49 6.30 21.19
N LYS A 8 -40.01 5.32 20.43
CA LYS A 8 -39.33 4.14 19.90
C LYS A 8 -38.70 4.51 18.56
N PRO A 9 -37.38 4.34 18.35
CA PRO A 9 -36.81 4.43 17.00
C PRO A 9 -37.19 3.17 16.21
N GLU A 10 -37.58 3.40 14.96
CA GLU A 10 -37.95 2.37 13.99
C GLU A 10 -36.82 1.35 13.74
N ASP A 11 -37.22 0.08 13.75
CA ASP A 11 -36.43 -1.09 13.41
C ASP A 11 -36.19 -1.14 11.90
N GLY A 12 -35.14 -0.45 11.44
CA GLY A 12 -34.59 -0.59 10.09
C GLY A 12 -33.78 -1.89 9.96
N SER A 13 -34.47 -3.03 9.95
CA SER A 13 -33.83 -4.32 9.70
C SER A 13 -33.19 -4.36 8.30
N PRO A 14 -31.89 -4.69 8.18
CA PRO A 14 -31.24 -4.87 6.87
C PRO A 14 -31.62 -6.24 6.26
N PRO A 15 -31.61 -6.39 4.92
CA PRO A 15 -32.13 -7.56 4.23
C PRO A 15 -31.38 -8.85 4.59
N PRO A 16 -32.06 -10.02 4.59
CA PRO A 16 -31.50 -11.29 5.00
C PRO A 16 -30.56 -11.83 3.93
N GLY A 17 -29.26 -11.75 4.18
CA GLY A 17 -28.22 -12.25 3.27
C GLY A 17 -26.81 -11.68 3.50
N ALA A 18 -26.63 -10.69 4.37
CA ALA A 18 -25.32 -10.10 4.65
C ALA A 18 -24.43 -11.04 5.49
N LYS A 19 -23.61 -11.87 4.82
CA LYS A 19 -22.43 -12.53 5.43
C LYS A 19 -21.48 -11.47 6.03
N PRO A 20 -20.76 -11.77 7.11
CA PRO A 20 -20.34 -10.78 8.10
C PRO A 20 -19.23 -9.84 7.59
N LYS A 21 -19.33 -8.55 7.95
CA LYS A 21 -18.41 -7.42 7.66
C LYS A 21 -16.90 -7.69 7.91
N ASP A 22 -16.51 -8.77 8.57
CA ASP A 22 -15.10 -9.13 8.80
C ASP A 22 -14.49 -9.92 7.64
N TRP A 23 -15.28 -10.72 6.92
CA TRP A 23 -14.77 -11.48 5.77
C TRP A 23 -14.37 -10.57 4.60
N THR A 24 -15.09 -9.46 4.41
CA THR A 24 -14.76 -8.45 3.40
C THR A 24 -13.41 -7.78 3.67
N LEU A 25 -13.11 -7.42 4.92
CA LEU A 25 -11.81 -6.84 5.29
C LEU A 25 -10.68 -7.84 5.09
N LEU A 26 -10.90 -9.10 5.47
CA LEU A 26 -9.93 -10.17 5.28
C LEU A 26 -9.58 -10.35 3.79
N MET A 27 -10.58 -10.42 2.92
CA MET A 27 -10.36 -10.55 1.47
C MET A 27 -9.62 -9.34 0.90
N LEU A 28 -9.96 -8.14 1.36
CA LEU A 28 -9.31 -6.91 0.94
C LEU A 28 -7.84 -6.86 1.36
N ARG A 29 -7.52 -7.34 2.57
CA ARG A 29 -6.13 -7.47 3.05
C ARG A 29 -5.33 -8.51 2.26
N ILE A 30 -5.94 -9.64 1.92
CA ILE A 30 -5.28 -10.66 1.08
C ILE A 30 -4.98 -10.09 -0.31
N ALA A 31 -5.94 -9.40 -0.93
CA ALA A 31 -5.73 -8.75 -2.22
C ALA A 31 -4.63 -7.68 -2.15
N SER A 32 -4.63 -6.84 -1.09
CA SER A 32 -3.59 -5.83 -0.87
C SER A 32 -2.21 -6.45 -0.66
N PHE A 33 -2.12 -7.55 0.09
CA PHE A 33 -0.89 -8.30 0.30
C PHE A 33 -0.32 -8.81 -1.03
N LEU A 34 -1.14 -9.47 -1.85
CA LEU A 34 -0.70 -9.99 -3.14
C LEU A 34 -0.25 -8.87 -4.08
N ALA A 35 -0.97 -7.75 -4.12
CA ALA A 35 -0.61 -6.59 -4.94
C ALA A 35 0.76 -6.02 -4.54
N THR A 36 0.94 -5.65 -3.26
CA THR A 36 2.20 -5.09 -2.74
C THR A 36 3.38 -6.07 -2.82
N ALA A 37 3.14 -7.37 -2.57
CA ALA A 37 4.16 -8.40 -2.71
C ALA A 37 4.60 -8.56 -4.17
N SER A 38 3.66 -8.61 -5.11
CA SER A 38 3.97 -8.71 -6.54
C SER A 38 4.77 -7.50 -7.02
N ALA A 39 4.36 -6.28 -6.63
CA ALA A 39 5.09 -5.05 -6.94
C ALA A 39 6.52 -5.08 -6.39
N THR A 40 6.69 -5.46 -5.13
CA THR A 40 7.99 -5.57 -4.46
C THR A 40 8.89 -6.58 -5.18
N ILE A 41 8.38 -7.77 -5.48
CA ILE A 41 9.15 -8.85 -6.12
C ILE A 41 9.55 -8.44 -7.54
N VAL A 42 8.61 -7.95 -8.34
CA VAL A 42 8.89 -7.54 -9.73
C VAL A 42 9.94 -6.44 -9.76
N MET A 43 9.82 -5.44 -8.89
CA MET A 43 10.77 -4.32 -8.85
C MET A 43 12.13 -4.73 -8.28
N ALA A 44 12.17 -5.54 -7.22
CA ALA A 44 13.42 -6.01 -6.62
C ALA A 44 14.21 -6.96 -7.54
N LEU A 45 13.52 -7.74 -8.37
CA LEU A 45 14.16 -8.62 -9.36
C LEU A 45 14.46 -7.90 -10.67
N ASN A 46 14.08 -6.62 -10.79
CA ASN A 46 14.26 -5.85 -12.01
C ASN A 46 15.74 -5.46 -12.19
N LYS A 47 16.39 -6.12 -13.16
CA LYS A 47 17.77 -5.85 -13.57
C LYS A 47 17.87 -5.94 -15.08
N GLU A 48 18.58 -4.99 -15.68
CA GLU A 48 18.92 -5.01 -17.09
C GLU A 48 20.35 -4.46 -17.30
N THR A 49 21.16 -5.17 -18.09
CA THR A 49 22.52 -4.74 -18.43
C THR A 49 22.62 -4.56 -19.94
N LYS A 50 23.09 -3.38 -20.38
CA LYS A 50 23.28 -3.05 -21.80
C LYS A 50 24.66 -2.45 -22.03
N THR A 51 25.31 -2.88 -23.11
CA THR A 51 26.51 -2.23 -23.64
C THR A 51 26.08 -0.99 -24.42
N LEU A 52 26.45 0.19 -23.91
CA LEU A 52 26.17 1.46 -24.56
C LEU A 52 27.49 2.09 -24.99
N VAL A 53 27.52 2.74 -26.15
CA VAL A 53 28.70 3.51 -26.58
C VAL A 53 28.70 4.81 -25.76
N VAL A 54 29.68 4.97 -24.88
CA VAL A 54 29.75 6.10 -23.93
C VAL A 54 30.69 7.20 -24.42
N ALA A 55 31.64 6.85 -25.30
CA ALA A 55 32.47 7.82 -25.99
C ALA A 55 32.89 7.26 -27.36
N THR A 56 33.17 8.14 -28.31
CA THR A 56 33.87 7.77 -29.55
C THR A 56 35.18 8.56 -29.57
N ILE A 57 36.32 7.86 -29.54
CA ILE A 57 37.64 8.49 -29.57
C ILE A 57 38.19 8.28 -30.99
N GLY A 58 38.19 9.34 -31.80
CA GLY A 58 38.52 9.24 -33.23
C GLY A 58 37.45 8.44 -33.99
N SER A 59 37.86 7.35 -34.66
CA SER A 59 36.98 6.43 -35.40
C SER A 59 36.60 5.16 -34.63
N ASN A 60 37.05 4.99 -33.39
CA ASN A 60 36.79 3.80 -32.59
C ASN A 60 35.71 4.08 -31.52
N PRO A 61 34.58 3.36 -31.53
CA PRO A 61 33.55 3.48 -30.50
C PRO A 61 34.02 2.81 -29.20
N VAL A 62 34.03 3.57 -28.11
CA VAL A 62 34.29 3.07 -26.74
C VAL A 62 32.96 2.68 -26.11
N THR A 63 32.73 1.37 -26.05
CA THR A 63 31.54 0.78 -25.41
C THR A 63 31.78 0.63 -23.91
N ALA A 64 30.85 1.10 -23.08
CA ALA A 64 30.79 0.77 -21.66
C ALA A 64 29.52 -0.04 -21.36
N THR A 65 29.66 -1.05 -20.51
CA THR A 65 28.55 -1.84 -19.98
C THR A 65 27.83 -1.05 -18.89
N LEU A 66 26.68 -0.45 -19.22
CA LEU A 66 25.82 0.22 -18.25
C LEU A 66 24.77 -0.77 -17.74
N THR A 67 24.67 -0.87 -16.42
CA THR A 67 23.70 -1.75 -15.76
C THR A 67 22.63 -0.89 -15.09
N ALA A 68 21.38 -1.04 -15.50
CA ALA A 68 20.22 -0.49 -14.82
C ALA A 68 19.73 -1.50 -13.78
N LYS A 69 19.80 -1.12 -12.50
CA LYS A 69 19.30 -1.91 -11.36
C LYS A 69 18.52 -0.98 -10.46
N PHE A 70 17.48 -1.53 -9.82
CA PHE A 70 16.68 -0.78 -8.85
C PHE A 70 17.54 -0.19 -7.71
N GLN A 71 18.64 -0.86 -7.33
CA GLN A 71 19.53 -0.43 -6.25
C GLN A 71 20.32 0.84 -6.54
N TYR A 72 20.42 1.26 -7.80
CA TYR A 72 21.13 2.49 -8.16
C TYR A 72 20.27 3.74 -8.01
N ASP A 73 18.95 3.58 -7.83
CA ASP A 73 18.04 4.69 -7.59
C ASP A 73 17.45 4.63 -6.18
N PRO A 74 17.74 5.61 -5.30
CA PRO A 74 17.23 5.60 -3.94
C PRO A 74 15.69 5.64 -3.89
N ALA A 75 15.01 6.19 -4.89
CA ALA A 75 13.55 6.21 -4.92
C ALA A 75 12.97 4.80 -5.16
N PHE A 76 13.59 4.03 -6.05
CA PHE A 76 13.17 2.65 -6.30
C PHE A 76 13.50 1.72 -5.14
N VAL A 77 14.63 1.94 -4.43
CA VAL A 77 14.92 1.25 -3.18
C VAL A 77 13.87 1.58 -2.12
N PHE A 78 13.52 2.85 -1.95
CA PHE A 78 12.50 3.27 -0.99
C PHE A 78 11.14 2.67 -1.31
N PHE A 79 10.74 2.63 -2.58
CA PHE A 79 9.52 1.95 -3.05
C PHE A 79 9.49 0.46 -2.67
N VAL A 80 10.57 -0.27 -2.92
CA VAL A 80 10.68 -1.70 -2.59
C VAL A 80 10.61 -1.92 -1.08
N VAL A 81 11.28 -1.07 -0.29
CA VAL A 81 11.25 -1.16 1.18
C VAL A 81 9.86 -0.82 1.72
N ALA A 82 9.24 0.26 1.25
CA ALA A 82 7.91 0.69 1.68
C ALA A 82 6.84 -0.37 1.37
N ASN A 83 6.82 -0.89 0.15
CA ASN A 83 5.89 -1.96 -0.24
C ASN A 83 6.19 -3.29 0.46
N GLY A 84 7.45 -3.59 0.75
CA GLY A 84 7.84 -4.75 1.56
C GLY A 84 7.30 -4.65 2.99
N ILE A 85 7.42 -3.49 3.64
CA ILE A 85 6.83 -3.25 4.96
C ILE A 85 5.30 -3.33 4.89
N ALA A 86 4.68 -2.78 3.86
CA ALA A 86 3.23 -2.85 3.67
C ALA A 86 2.73 -4.29 3.50
N SER A 87 3.47 -5.12 2.77
CA SER A 87 3.19 -6.55 2.62
C SER A 87 3.29 -7.28 3.96
N LEU A 88 4.36 -7.06 4.73
CA LEU A 88 4.55 -7.66 6.05
C LEU A 88 3.43 -7.25 7.02
N HIS A 89 3.04 -5.98 7.01
CA HIS A 89 1.94 -5.46 7.82
C HIS A 89 0.61 -6.13 7.47
N ASN A 90 0.28 -6.24 6.18
CA ASN A 90 -0.94 -6.93 5.75
C ASN A 90 -0.94 -8.40 6.16
N LEU A 91 0.19 -9.09 6.04
CA LEU A 91 0.34 -10.47 6.49
C LEU A 91 0.10 -10.61 8.00
N LEU A 92 0.70 -9.72 8.80
CA LEU A 92 0.51 -9.69 10.25
C LEU A 92 -0.96 -9.47 10.62
N MET A 93 -1.65 -8.56 9.93
CA MET A 93 -3.07 -8.31 10.16
C MET A 93 -3.95 -9.50 9.78
N ILE A 94 -3.64 -10.22 8.70
CA ILE A 94 -4.33 -11.46 8.33
C ILE A 94 -4.16 -12.52 9.43
N VAL A 95 -2.95 -12.68 9.96
CA VAL A 95 -2.67 -13.61 11.07
C VAL A 95 -3.48 -13.22 12.31
N VAL A 96 -3.48 -11.94 12.69
CA VAL A 96 -4.26 -11.45 13.83
C VAL A 96 -5.76 -11.73 13.64
N ASP A 97 -6.30 -11.51 12.44
CA ASP A 97 -7.71 -11.79 12.16
C ASP A 97 -8.06 -13.28 12.23
N LEU A 98 -7.15 -14.18 11.83
CA LEU A 98 -7.34 -15.65 11.95
C LEU A 98 -7.28 -16.14 13.40
N PHE A 99 -6.36 -15.59 14.20
CA PHE A 99 -6.19 -15.98 15.60
C PHE A 99 -7.05 -15.17 16.58
N ARG A 100 -7.90 -14.27 16.06
CA ARG A 100 -8.79 -13.41 16.85
C ARG A 100 -9.66 -14.17 17.86
N HIS A 101 -10.07 -15.39 17.55
CA HIS A 101 -10.87 -16.22 18.47
C HIS A 101 -10.12 -16.67 19.72
N LYS A 102 -8.78 -16.66 19.69
CA LYS A 102 -7.90 -17.16 20.76
C LYS A 102 -7.42 -16.04 21.70
N PHE A 103 -7.48 -14.78 21.26
CA PHE A 103 -7.00 -13.63 22.04
C PHE A 103 -8.16 -12.97 22.81
N ASN A 104 -8.06 -12.96 24.15
CA ASN A 104 -9.09 -12.46 25.07
C ASN A 104 -9.12 -10.91 25.20
N ASP A 105 -8.07 -10.21 24.74
CA ASP A 105 -7.94 -8.75 24.86
C ASP A 105 -8.57 -7.99 23.67
N ARG A 106 -9.88 -7.75 23.77
CA ARG A 106 -10.68 -7.15 22.68
C ARG A 106 -10.61 -5.62 22.54
N GLY A 107 -10.12 -4.90 23.54
CA GLY A 107 -10.21 -3.42 23.59
C GLY A 107 -9.07 -2.69 22.87
N ILE A 108 -7.83 -2.92 23.31
CA ILE A 108 -6.64 -2.15 22.88
C ILE A 108 -6.26 -2.47 21.42
N CYS A 109 -6.42 -3.72 21.01
CA CYS A 109 -6.09 -4.17 19.65
C CYS A 109 -6.94 -3.45 18.58
N PHE A 110 -8.18 -3.05 18.89
CA PHE A 110 -9.10 -2.43 17.93
C PHE A 110 -8.72 -0.99 17.53
N VAL A 111 -8.06 -0.24 18.41
CA VAL A 111 -7.66 1.16 18.16
C VAL A 111 -6.30 1.23 17.46
N MET A 112 -5.40 0.32 17.78
CA MET A 112 -4.05 0.31 17.19
C MET A 112 -4.05 -0.08 15.70
N ILE A 113 -4.94 -0.98 15.28
CA ILE A 113 -5.04 -1.44 13.88
C ILE A 113 -5.21 -0.29 12.88
N PRO A 114 -6.23 0.60 12.99
CA PRO A 114 -6.40 1.69 12.03
C PRO A 114 -5.26 2.70 12.04
N ILE A 115 -4.59 2.90 13.18
CA ILE A 115 -3.42 3.81 13.28
C ILE A 115 -2.26 3.24 12.47
N PHE A 116 -1.92 1.96 12.67
CA PHE A 116 -0.86 1.32 11.90
C PHE A 116 -1.24 1.19 10.43
N ASP A 117 -2.49 0.87 10.09
CA ASP A 117 -2.96 0.83 8.70
C ASP A 117 -2.74 2.19 8.00
N MET A 118 -3.06 3.30 8.68
CA MET A 118 -2.86 4.65 8.15
C MET A 118 -1.38 5.00 7.99
N LEU A 119 -0.53 4.62 8.95
CA LEU A 119 0.92 4.83 8.87
C LEU A 119 1.53 4.09 7.66
N ILE A 120 1.13 2.83 7.46
CA ILE A 120 1.61 2.01 6.35
C ILE A 120 1.10 2.54 5.00
N MET A 121 -0.16 2.97 4.94
CA MET A 121 -0.72 3.59 3.74
C MET A 121 0.02 4.88 3.37
N ALA A 122 0.34 5.74 4.35
CA ALA A 122 1.14 6.94 4.13
C ALA A 122 2.57 6.62 3.67
N LEU A 123 3.21 5.63 4.27
CA LEU A 123 4.55 5.17 3.89
C LEU A 123 4.57 4.64 2.44
N ALA A 124 3.60 3.82 2.06
CA ALA A 124 3.46 3.30 0.70
C ALA A 124 3.21 4.44 -0.30
N ALA A 125 2.31 5.38 0.02
CA ALA A 125 2.05 6.55 -0.82
C ALA A 125 3.31 7.40 -1.08
N ALA A 126 4.14 7.60 -0.05
CA ALA A 126 5.41 8.32 -0.19
C ALA A 126 6.40 7.58 -1.11
N GLY A 127 6.51 6.25 -0.95
CA GLY A 127 7.36 5.40 -1.80
C GLY A 127 6.90 5.40 -3.26
N ASP A 128 5.61 5.21 -3.49
CA ASP A 128 5.00 5.18 -4.82
C ASP A 128 5.14 6.54 -5.51
N GLY A 129 4.93 7.64 -4.79
CA GLY A 129 5.13 8.99 -5.31
C GLY A 129 6.57 9.25 -5.75
N ALA A 130 7.55 8.90 -4.92
CA ALA A 130 8.97 9.06 -5.24
C ALA A 130 9.38 8.23 -6.48
N ALA A 131 8.97 6.96 -6.52
CA ALA A 131 9.28 6.08 -7.64
C ALA A 131 8.57 6.50 -8.93
N THR A 132 7.35 7.02 -8.84
CA THR A 132 6.62 7.56 -9.99
C THR A 132 7.32 8.78 -10.58
N PHE A 133 7.82 9.69 -9.73
CA PHE A 133 8.57 10.86 -10.18
C PHE A 133 9.84 10.45 -10.97
N ILE A 134 10.61 9.50 -10.43
CA ILE A 134 11.78 8.96 -11.13
C ILE A 134 11.38 8.21 -12.40
N ALA A 135 10.30 7.43 -12.39
CA ALA A 135 9.83 6.73 -13.58
C ALA A 135 9.45 7.70 -14.71
N GLU A 136 8.84 8.83 -14.35
CA GLU A 136 8.49 9.89 -15.29
C GLU A 136 9.73 10.57 -15.87
N LEU A 137 10.74 10.86 -15.03
CA LEU A 137 12.05 11.33 -15.51
C LEU A 137 12.74 10.30 -16.40
N GLY A 138 12.62 9.01 -16.10
CA GLY A 138 13.17 7.92 -16.91
C GLY A 138 12.52 7.84 -18.29
N LYS A 139 11.21 8.07 -18.38
CA LYS A 139 10.42 7.96 -19.62
C LYS A 139 10.49 9.23 -20.47
N ASN A 140 10.26 10.38 -19.86
CA ASN A 140 10.14 11.65 -20.57
C ASN A 140 11.41 12.50 -20.52
N GLY A 141 12.26 12.31 -19.52
CA GLY A 141 13.43 13.15 -19.29
C GLY A 141 13.05 14.57 -18.87
N ASN A 142 14.06 15.41 -18.66
CA ASN A 142 13.88 16.83 -18.42
C ASN A 142 15.07 17.61 -18.98
N SER A 143 14.85 18.33 -20.09
CA SER A 143 15.90 19.10 -20.75
C SER A 143 16.44 20.24 -19.88
N HIS A 144 15.59 20.87 -19.06
CA HIS A 144 15.99 21.95 -18.17
C HIS A 144 16.91 21.47 -17.05
N ALA A 145 16.65 20.26 -16.53
CA ALA A 145 17.52 19.60 -15.54
C ALA A 145 18.65 18.77 -16.19
N ARG A 146 18.79 18.80 -17.52
CA ARG A 146 19.74 17.96 -18.30
C ARG A 146 19.60 16.45 -18.01
N TRP A 147 18.38 16.01 -17.68
CA TRP A 147 18.06 14.61 -17.45
C TRP A 147 17.64 13.94 -18.76
N ASN A 148 18.47 13.02 -19.24
CA ASN A 148 18.19 12.27 -20.47
C ASN A 148 17.23 11.11 -20.22
N LYS A 149 16.45 10.75 -21.24
CA LYS A 149 15.57 9.58 -21.22
C LYS A 149 16.40 8.30 -21.05
N ILE A 150 15.98 7.47 -20.10
CA ILE A 150 16.62 6.19 -19.77
C ILE A 150 15.84 5.04 -20.43
N CYS A 151 14.52 5.14 -20.49
CA CYS A 151 13.66 4.07 -21.00
C CYS A 151 13.81 3.81 -22.50
N ASP A 152 14.33 4.77 -23.28
CA ASP A 152 14.67 4.55 -24.69
C ASP A 152 15.79 3.50 -24.86
N LYS A 153 16.66 3.34 -23.85
CA LYS A 153 17.78 2.39 -23.86
C LYS A 153 17.50 1.11 -23.08
N PHE A 154 16.69 1.22 -22.03
CA PHE A 154 16.34 0.13 -21.09
C PHE A 154 14.82 -0.10 -21.06
N GLY A 155 14.24 -0.36 -22.24
CA GLY A 155 12.79 -0.57 -22.40
C GLY A 155 12.23 -1.68 -21.51
N PRO A 156 12.75 -2.91 -21.56
CA PRO A 156 12.26 -4.02 -20.74
C PRO A 156 12.32 -3.75 -19.23
N TYR A 157 13.37 -3.08 -18.74
CA TYR A 157 13.46 -2.62 -17.36
C TYR A 157 12.34 -1.64 -17.02
N CYS A 158 12.11 -0.65 -17.88
CA CYS A 158 11.05 0.35 -17.67
C CYS A 158 9.64 -0.25 -17.75
N ASP A 159 9.39 -1.20 -18.65
CA ASP A 159 8.09 -1.86 -18.78
C ASP A 159 7.76 -2.69 -17.54
N ARG A 160 8.74 -3.46 -17.04
CA ARG A 160 8.59 -4.24 -15.79
C ARG A 160 8.43 -3.33 -14.58
N GLY A 161 9.22 -2.26 -14.50
CA GLY A 161 9.12 -1.27 -13.43
C GLY A 161 7.78 -0.53 -13.42
N GLY A 162 7.29 -0.15 -14.60
CA GLY A 162 5.95 0.45 -14.77
C GLY A 162 4.84 -0.51 -14.34
N GLY A 163 4.93 -1.78 -14.71
CA GLY A 163 4.01 -2.82 -14.23
C GLY A 163 4.00 -2.97 -12.71
N ALA A 164 5.19 -2.95 -12.09
CA ALA A 164 5.31 -2.99 -10.63
C ALA A 164 4.69 -1.75 -9.95
N LEU A 165 4.88 -0.56 -10.52
CA LEU A 165 4.26 0.68 -10.03
C LEU A 165 2.74 0.60 -10.09
N ILE A 166 2.18 0.16 -11.22
CA ILE A 166 0.72 0.02 -11.37
C ILE A 166 0.16 -0.96 -10.33
N ALA A 167 0.81 -2.12 -10.14
CA ALA A 167 0.42 -3.09 -9.12
C ALA A 167 0.47 -2.49 -7.70
N SER A 168 1.47 -1.67 -7.41
CA SER A 168 1.60 -0.96 -6.13
C SER A 168 0.48 0.05 -5.90
N PHE A 169 0.16 0.89 -6.89
CA PHE A 169 -0.93 1.84 -6.78
C PHE A 169 -2.29 1.16 -6.56
N ILE A 170 -2.51 -0.01 -7.17
CA ILE A 170 -3.69 -0.83 -6.86
C ILE A 170 -3.66 -1.25 -5.39
N GLY A 171 -2.52 -1.75 -4.90
CA GLY A 171 -2.31 -2.07 -3.49
C GLY A 171 -2.56 -0.88 -2.55
N LEU A 172 -2.07 0.30 -2.89
CA LEU A 172 -2.28 1.54 -2.16
C LEU A 172 -3.76 1.94 -2.11
N GLY A 173 -4.48 1.80 -3.23
CA GLY A 173 -5.93 2.02 -3.28
C GLY A 173 -6.68 1.05 -2.35
N LEU A 174 -6.27 -0.23 -2.33
CA LEU A 174 -6.84 -1.22 -1.41
C LEU A 174 -6.55 -0.86 0.06
N LEU A 175 -5.32 -0.46 0.40
CA LEU A 175 -4.95 0.02 1.74
C LEU A 175 -5.79 1.22 2.19
N LEU A 176 -6.08 2.15 1.27
CA LEU A 176 -6.94 3.29 1.55
C LEU A 176 -8.37 2.85 1.89
N VAL A 177 -8.93 1.92 1.12
CA VAL A 177 -10.27 1.36 1.40
C VAL A 177 -10.28 0.60 2.73
N ILE A 178 -9.25 -0.21 3.03
CA ILE A 178 -9.10 -0.91 4.31
C ILE A 178 -9.12 0.10 5.46
N THR A 179 -8.29 1.14 5.37
CA THR A 179 -8.15 2.18 6.41
C THR A 179 -9.47 2.90 6.63
N GLY A 180 -10.16 3.30 5.56
CA GLY A 180 -11.48 3.95 5.65
C GLY A 180 -12.52 3.07 6.33
N LEU A 181 -12.61 1.80 5.96
CA LEU A 181 -13.53 0.84 6.59
C LEU A 181 -13.20 0.60 8.07
N SER A 182 -11.92 0.51 8.41
CA SER A 182 -11.45 0.37 9.80
C SER A 182 -11.87 1.57 10.66
N ILE A 183 -11.72 2.80 10.15
CA ILE A 183 -12.13 4.02 10.85
C ILE A 183 -13.65 4.08 11.03
N ILE A 184 -14.43 3.76 9.99
CA ILE A 184 -15.90 3.74 10.07
C ILE A 184 -16.36 2.71 11.14
N LYS A 185 -15.72 1.53 11.21
CA LYS A 185 -16.00 0.53 12.25
C LYS A 185 -15.65 1.02 13.65
N LEU A 186 -14.61 1.84 13.80
CA LEU A 186 -14.23 2.44 15.07
C LEU A 186 -15.31 3.44 15.56
N GLN A 187 -15.78 4.31 14.66
CA GLN A 187 -16.76 5.36 14.98
C GLN A 187 -18.16 4.82 15.25
N THR A 188 -18.53 3.69 14.64
CA THR A 188 -19.86 3.09 14.79
C THR A 188 -20.02 2.24 16.06
N LYS A 189 -18.95 2.05 16.87
CA LYS A 189 -19.08 1.42 18.19
C LYS A 189 -19.68 2.41 19.20
N PRO A 190 -20.77 2.05 19.92
CA PRO A 190 -21.31 2.89 20.98
C PRO A 190 -20.26 3.10 22.08
N LYS A 191 -20.06 4.35 22.51
CA LYS A 191 -19.24 4.69 23.68
C LYS A 191 -19.88 4.03 24.92
N PRO A 192 -19.13 3.31 25.78
CA PRO A 192 -19.69 2.82 27.02
C PRO A 192 -20.08 4.04 27.88
N SER A 193 -21.37 4.17 28.16
CA SER A 193 -21.91 5.18 29.07
C SER A 193 -21.32 4.92 30.46
N ASN A 194 -20.42 5.78 30.90
CA ASN A 194 -20.01 5.81 32.30
C ASN A 194 -21.18 6.41 33.10
N ASP A 195 -22.12 5.58 33.53
CA ASP A 195 -23.04 5.94 34.61
C ASP A 195 -22.23 6.00 35.91
N VAL A 196 -21.69 7.17 36.19
CA VAL A 196 -21.22 7.52 37.54
C VAL A 196 -22.46 7.91 38.33
N SER A 197 -23.03 6.95 39.03
CA SER A 197 -23.95 7.20 40.14
C SER A 197 -23.20 7.97 41.23
N VAL A 198 -23.48 9.28 41.33
CA VAL A 198 -23.04 10.13 42.44
C VAL A 198 -24.01 9.89 43.62
N PRO A 199 -23.51 9.60 44.84
CA PRO A 199 -24.34 9.54 46.05
C PRO A 199 -24.76 10.93 46.55
#